data_AF-A0A9E4R7J9-F1
#
_entry.id   AF-A0A9E4R7J9-F1
#
_cell.length_a   1.000
_cell.length_b   1.000
_cell.length_c   1.000
_cell.angle_alpha   90.00
_cell.angle_beta   90.00
_cell.angle_gamma   90.00
#
_symmetry.space_group_name_H-M   'P 1'
#
loop_
_entity.id
_entity.type
_entity.pdbx_description
1 polymer ?
#
loop_
_entity_poly.entity_id
_entity_poly.type
_entity_poly.pdbx_seq_one_letter_code
_entity_poly.pdbx_strand_id
1 'polypeptide(L)'
;MQWAWLIPVFGFAAAPIIVVFGRYLPGKGSWLSILAIGGGFVVFWFVLNSWLGASNATSGCFTSENTGLLTCDYERVWFNAGIVGAAGSVTLFWGILIDPLTIAMLGLVTFVALMVQVYSLAYMKGDPRFGWYFAV
;
A
#
# COMPACT_ATOMS: atom_id res chain seq x y z
N MET A 1 1.45 1.82 -12.39
CA MET A 1 2.84 1.71 -11.88
C MET A 1 3.21 2.80 -10.87
N GLN A 2 3.37 4.07 -11.27
CA GLN A 2 3.76 5.18 -10.37
C GLN A 2 2.80 5.46 -9.21
N TRP A 3 1.60 4.87 -9.21
CA TRP A 3 0.58 5.02 -8.17
C TRP A 3 0.63 3.91 -7.11
N ALA A 4 1.58 2.96 -7.20
CA ALA A 4 1.68 1.84 -6.26
C ALA A 4 1.90 2.30 -4.80
N TRP A 5 2.54 3.46 -4.60
CA TRP A 5 2.69 4.08 -3.27
C TRP A 5 1.35 4.52 -2.65
N LEU A 6 0.28 4.67 -3.44
CA LEU A 6 -1.04 4.98 -2.89
C LEU A 6 -1.61 3.84 -2.05
N ILE A 7 -1.24 2.58 -2.31
CA ILE A 7 -1.77 1.41 -1.57
C ILE A 7 -1.44 1.51 -0.07
N PRO A 8 -0.16 1.65 0.35
CA PRO A 8 0.17 1.85 1.76
C PRO A 8 -0.35 3.19 2.30
N VAL A 9 -0.41 4.24 1.47
CA VAL A 9 -0.93 5.55 1.89
C VAL A 9 -2.43 5.48 2.20
N PHE A 10 -3.24 4.74 1.46
CA PHE A 10 -4.66 4.56 1.77
C PHE A 10 -4.86 3.84 3.10
N GLY A 11 -4.08 2.79 3.38
CA GLY A 11 -4.10 2.10 4.67
C GLY A 11 -3.67 3.02 5.82
N PHE A 12 -2.57 3.74 5.64
CA PHE A 12 -2.03 4.65 6.66
C PHE A 12 -2.90 5.89 6.88
N ALA A 13 -3.56 6.41 5.85
CA ALA A 13 -4.47 7.55 5.96
C ALA A 13 -5.82 7.16 6.60
N ALA A 14 -6.27 5.92 6.43
CA ALA A 14 -7.51 5.45 7.04
C ALA A 14 -7.44 5.45 8.57
N ALA A 15 -6.31 5.02 9.15
CA ALA A 15 -6.12 4.97 10.61
C ALA A 15 -6.38 6.32 11.34
N PRO A 16 -5.70 7.45 11.00
CA PRO A 16 -5.94 8.73 11.66
C PRO A 16 -7.35 9.28 11.38
N ILE A 17 -7.92 9.04 10.20
CA ILE A 17 -9.29 9.45 9.89
C ILE A 17 -10.29 8.72 10.80
N ILE A 18 -10.10 7.41 11.03
CA ILE A 18 -10.98 6.62 11.90
C ILE A 18 -10.77 7.00 13.37
N VAL A 19 -9.54 7.28 13.81
CA VAL A 19 -9.27 7.73 15.19
C VAL A 19 -9.93 9.09 15.49
N VAL A 20 -9.89 10.04 14.55
CA VAL A 20 -10.43 11.40 14.76
C VAL A 20 -11.95 11.44 14.55
N PHE A 21 -12.47 10.79 13.52
CA PHE A 21 -13.89 10.86 13.14
C PHE A 21 -14.73 9.63 13.54
N GLY A 22 -14.12 8.58 14.09
CA GLY A 22 -14.81 7.35 14.47
C GLY A 22 -15.90 7.53 15.52
N ARG A 23 -15.84 8.60 16.33
CA ARG A 23 -16.90 8.95 17.30
C ARG A 23 -18.17 9.54 16.66
N TYR A 24 -18.07 10.08 15.44
CA TYR A 24 -19.18 10.74 14.74
C TYR A 24 -19.84 9.86 13.66
N LEU A 25 -19.21 8.74 13.29
CA LEU A 25 -19.68 7.87 12.21
C LEU A 25 -20.61 6.75 12.73
N PRO A 26 -21.74 6.46 12.05
CA PRO A 26 -22.60 5.33 12.39
C PRO A 26 -21.82 4.02 12.20
N GLY A 27 -21.81 3.16 13.23
CA GLY A 27 -21.04 1.91 13.25
C GLY A 27 -19.61 2.01 13.83
N LYS A 28 -19.27 3.13 14.49
CA LYS A 28 -17.96 3.35 15.15
C LYS A 28 -16.75 3.16 14.21
N GLY A 29 -16.89 3.42 12.91
CA GLY A 29 -15.79 3.43 11.94
C GLY A 29 -15.55 2.14 11.14
N SER A 30 -16.29 1.05 11.38
CA SER A 30 -16.08 -0.22 10.67
C SER A 30 -16.28 -0.14 9.15
N TRP A 31 -17.34 0.56 8.71
CA TRP A 31 -17.63 0.72 7.27
C TRP A 31 -16.53 1.50 6.55
N LEU A 32 -15.92 2.49 7.22
CA LEU A 32 -14.86 3.29 6.64
C LEU A 32 -13.58 2.47 6.45
N SER A 33 -13.26 1.62 7.43
CA SER A 33 -12.11 0.71 7.40
C SER A 33 -12.27 -0.36 6.30
N ILE A 34 -13.48 -0.92 6.14
CA ILE A 34 -13.79 -1.84 5.03
C ILE A 34 -13.67 -1.17 3.66
N LEU A 35 -14.19 0.06 3.52
CA LEU A 35 -14.05 0.81 2.27
C LEU A 35 -12.58 1.14 1.97
N ALA A 36 -11.77 1.44 2.98
CA ALA A 36 -10.34 1.69 2.80
C ALA A 36 -9.60 0.44 2.30
N ILE A 37 -9.82 -0.72 2.92
CA ILE A 37 -9.21 -1.99 2.49
C ILE A 37 -9.74 -2.41 1.11
N GLY A 38 -11.05 -2.26 0.87
CA GLY A 38 -11.66 -2.48 -0.44
C GLY A 38 -11.09 -1.58 -1.52
N GLY A 39 -10.84 -0.31 -1.21
CA GLY A 39 -10.13 0.63 -2.09
C GLY A 39 -8.72 0.15 -2.40
N GLY A 40 -7.97 -0.31 -1.39
CA GLY A 40 -6.65 -0.92 -1.58
C GLY A 40 -6.67 -2.13 -2.51
N PHE A 41 -7.70 -2.99 -2.39
CA PHE A 41 -7.88 -4.15 -3.27
C PHE A 41 -8.19 -3.75 -4.73
N VAL A 42 -8.99 -2.70 -4.94
CA VAL A 42 -9.25 -2.15 -6.29
C VAL A 42 -7.97 -1.55 -6.89
N VAL A 43 -7.18 -0.82 -6.10
CA VAL A 43 -5.89 -0.27 -6.56
C VAL A 43 -4.90 -1.38 -6.89
N PHE A 44 -4.88 -2.48 -6.13
CA PHE A 44 -4.10 -3.66 -6.48
C PHE A 44 -4.45 -4.19 -7.89
N TRP A 45 -5.74 -4.31 -8.21
CA TRP A 45 -6.17 -4.77 -9.53
C TRP A 45 -5.73 -3.82 -10.66
N PHE A 46 -5.73 -2.51 -10.40
CA PHE A 46 -5.20 -1.51 -11.32
C PHE A 46 -3.68 -1.66 -11.52
N VAL A 47 -2.92 -1.88 -10.43
CA VAL A 47 -1.47 -2.09 -10.50
C VAL A 47 -1.15 -3.36 -11.27
N LEU A 48 -1.85 -4.47 -10.99
CA LEU A 48 -1.69 -5.74 -11.70
C LEU A 48 -1.94 -5.58 -13.21
N ASN A 49 -3.04 -4.94 -13.60
CA ASN A 49 -3.35 -4.70 -15.01
C ASN A 49 -2.24 -3.85 -15.67
N SER A 50 -1.76 -2.81 -14.97
CA SER A 50 -0.67 -1.96 -15.46
C SER A 50 0.65 -2.72 -15.63
N TRP A 51 0.91 -3.73 -14.79
CA TRP A 51 2.10 -4.57 -14.89
C TRP A 51 2.01 -5.65 -15.97
N LEU A 52 0.85 -6.26 -16.15
CA LEU A 52 0.61 -7.19 -17.26
C LEU A 52 0.76 -6.52 -18.63
N GLY A 53 0.45 -5.22 -18.73
CA GLY A 53 0.68 -4.41 -19.93
C GLY A 53 2.08 -3.79 -20.05
N ALA A 54 2.97 -3.99 -19.08
CA ALA A 54 4.29 -3.39 -19.08
C ALA A 54 5.31 -4.21 -19.87
N SER A 55 6.27 -3.50 -20.43
CA SER A 55 7.40 -4.04 -21.19
C SER A 55 8.64 -3.19 -20.96
N ASN A 56 9.78 -3.59 -21.54
CA ASN A 56 11.05 -2.86 -21.47
C ASN A 56 10.99 -1.44 -22.06
N ALA A 57 9.93 -1.09 -22.80
CA ALA A 57 9.68 0.26 -23.30
C ALA A 57 9.00 1.18 -22.26
N THR A 58 8.58 0.65 -21.12
CA THR A 58 7.87 1.39 -20.07
C THR A 58 8.86 2.09 -19.15
N SER A 59 8.62 3.37 -18.86
CA SER A 59 9.51 4.17 -18.01
C SER A 59 9.68 3.55 -16.62
N GLY A 60 10.93 3.28 -16.24
CA GLY A 60 11.29 2.68 -14.95
C GLY A 60 11.24 1.15 -14.93
N CYS A 61 10.91 0.48 -16.03
CA CYS A 61 10.91 -0.98 -16.13
C CYS A 61 12.11 -1.49 -16.93
N PHE A 62 12.80 -2.50 -16.39
CA PHE A 62 13.96 -3.15 -17.01
C PHE A 62 13.94 -4.66 -16.74
N THR A 63 14.53 -5.45 -17.64
CA THR A 63 14.78 -6.88 -17.40
C THR A 63 16.07 -7.05 -16.62
N SER A 64 15.99 -7.63 -15.43
CA SER A 64 17.18 -7.91 -14.61
C SER A 64 18.00 -9.04 -15.24
N GLU A 65 19.30 -8.83 -15.41
CA GLU A 65 20.22 -9.83 -16.00
C GLU A 65 20.34 -11.09 -15.13
N ASN A 66 20.20 -10.97 -13.81
CA ASN A 66 20.35 -12.08 -12.87
C ASN A 66 19.12 -13.00 -12.81
N THR A 67 17.92 -12.43 -12.99
CA THR A 67 16.65 -13.17 -12.83
C THR A 67 15.91 -13.37 -14.14
N GLY A 68 16.24 -12.61 -15.19
CA GLY A 68 15.52 -12.61 -16.47
C GLY A 68 14.08 -12.07 -16.36
N LEU A 69 13.72 -11.48 -15.22
CA LEU A 69 12.37 -11.01 -14.93
C LEU A 69 12.24 -9.51 -15.23
N LEU A 70 11.04 -9.11 -15.67
CA LEU A 70 10.67 -7.70 -15.80
C LEU A 70 10.49 -7.10 -14.40
N THR A 71 11.28 -6.08 -14.09
CA THR A 71 11.31 -5.40 -12.80
C THR A 71 11.11 -3.91 -13.04
N CYS A 72 10.23 -3.26 -12.29
CA CYS A 72 10.02 -1.82 -12.39
C CYS A 72 10.41 -1.14 -11.09
N ASP A 73 11.30 -0.14 -11.17
CA ASP A 73 11.77 0.63 -10.02
C ASP A 73 11.24 2.07 -10.07
N TYR A 74 10.74 2.53 -8.93
CA TYR A 74 10.28 3.89 -8.72
C TYR A 74 10.87 4.43 -7.42
N GLU A 75 12.00 5.13 -7.53
CA GLU A 75 12.70 5.75 -6.41
C GLU A 75 12.51 7.27 -6.35
N ARG A 76 12.56 7.79 -5.12
CA ARG A 76 12.58 9.21 -4.78
C ARG A 76 13.68 9.44 -3.74
N VAL A 77 14.36 10.58 -3.82
CA VAL A 77 15.31 10.97 -2.77
C VAL A 77 14.53 11.19 -1.47
N TRP A 78 14.86 10.40 -0.45
CA TRP A 78 14.23 10.49 0.86
C TRP A 78 14.95 11.47 1.76
N PHE A 79 16.25 11.29 1.91
CA PHE A 79 17.07 12.09 2.82
C PHE A 79 18.50 12.20 2.30
N ASN A 80 19.10 13.38 2.45
CA ASN A 80 20.50 13.61 2.16
C ASN A 80 21.23 13.84 3.48
N ALA A 81 22.11 12.90 3.85
CA ALA A 81 22.99 13.05 4.99
C ALA A 81 24.27 13.79 4.55
N GLY A 82 24.41 15.06 4.94
CA GLY A 82 25.60 15.88 4.67
C GLY A 82 25.29 17.18 3.93
N ILE A 83 26.35 17.94 3.61
CA ILE A 83 26.24 19.18 2.82
C ILE A 83 26.24 18.79 1.35
N VAL A 84 25.20 19.20 0.61
CA VAL A 84 25.05 18.92 -0.83
C VAL A 84 26.30 19.38 -1.58
N GLY A 85 27.05 18.45 -2.16
CA GLY A 85 28.28 18.72 -2.94
C GLY A 85 29.60 18.60 -2.16
N ALA A 86 29.59 18.27 -0.87
CA ALA A 86 30.80 17.99 -0.10
C ALA A 86 31.20 16.51 -0.18
N ALA A 87 32.50 16.21 -0.12
CA ALA A 87 33.02 14.85 -0.04
C ALA A 87 32.57 14.20 1.28
N GLY A 88 31.55 13.34 1.22
CA GLY A 88 30.92 12.71 2.38
C GLY A 88 29.38 12.80 2.41
N SER A 89 28.74 13.47 1.43
CA SER A 89 27.28 13.46 1.34
C SER A 89 26.74 12.09 0.91
N VAL A 90 25.83 11.51 1.69
CA VAL A 90 25.13 10.26 1.38
C VAL A 90 23.67 10.56 1.05
N THR A 91 23.24 10.23 -0.16
CA THR A 91 21.85 10.38 -0.59
C THR A 91 21.13 9.05 -0.44
N LEU A 92 20.11 9.00 0.42
CA LEU A 92 19.26 7.83 0.61
C LEU A 92 18.02 7.93 -0.27
N PHE A 93 17.79 6.90 -1.07
CA PHE A 93 16.62 6.76 -1.93
C PHE A 93 15.58 5.89 -1.23
N TRP A 94 14.32 6.32 -1.29
CA TRP A 94 13.15 5.53 -0.92
C TRP A 94 12.36 5.24 -2.17
N GLY A 95 12.05 3.99 -2.42
CA GLY A 95 11.32 3.59 -3.61
C GLY A 95 10.47 2.35 -3.42
N ILE A 96 9.80 1.96 -4.49
CA ILE A 96 9.06 0.70 -4.57
C ILE A 96 9.58 -0.06 -5.77
N LEU A 97 10.04 -1.27 -5.53
CA LEU A 97 10.35 -2.24 -6.56
C LEU A 97 9.10 -3.07 -6.85
N ILE A 98 8.72 -3.16 -8.13
CA ILE A 98 7.59 -3.95 -8.61
C ILE A 98 8.12 -5.07 -9.49
N ASP A 99 7.91 -6.30 -9.04
CA ASP A 99 8.34 -7.53 -9.67
C ASP A 99 7.22 -8.60 -9.53
N PRO A 100 7.30 -9.74 -10.23
CA PRO A 100 6.27 -10.76 -10.15
C PRO A 100 5.97 -11.21 -8.71
N LEU A 101 7.01 -11.29 -7.86
CA LEU A 101 6.88 -11.74 -6.48
C LEU A 101 6.15 -10.71 -5.61
N THR A 102 6.53 -9.43 -5.68
CA THR A 102 5.86 -8.37 -4.92
C THR A 102 4.41 -8.20 -5.33
N ILE A 103 4.08 -8.36 -6.62
CA ILE A 103 2.69 -8.33 -7.09
C ILE A 103 1.86 -9.48 -6.50
N ALA A 104 2.41 -10.69 -6.48
CA ALA A 104 1.75 -11.83 -5.86
C ALA A 104 1.48 -11.58 -4.37
N MET A 105 2.46 -11.02 -3.64
CA MET A 105 2.32 -10.67 -2.23
C MET A 105 1.31 -9.54 -2.01
N LEU A 106 1.30 -8.49 -2.84
CA LEU A 106 0.30 -7.42 -2.77
C LEU A 106 -1.13 -7.96 -2.94
N GLY A 107 -1.34 -8.88 -3.87
CA GLY A 107 -2.64 -9.52 -4.07
C GLY A 107 -3.07 -10.36 -2.88
N LEU A 108 -2.16 -11.18 -2.35
CA LEU A 108 -2.43 -12.02 -1.18
C LEU A 108 -2.78 -11.18 0.05
N VAL A 109 -1.97 -10.16 0.36
CA VAL A 109 -2.17 -9.33 1.57
C VAL A 109 -3.47 -8.55 1.48
N THR A 110 -3.75 -7.90 0.34
CA THR A 110 -5.00 -7.12 0.18
C THR A 110 -6.25 -8.00 0.20
N PHE A 111 -6.19 -9.19 -0.39
CA PHE A 111 -7.30 -10.14 -0.37
C PHE A 111 -7.57 -10.69 1.04
N VAL A 112 -6.53 -11.16 1.73
CA VAL A 112 -6.66 -11.70 3.09
C VAL A 112 -7.10 -10.60 4.06
N ALA A 113 -6.57 -9.39 3.95
CA ALA A 113 -6.99 -8.26 4.77
C ALA A 113 -8.49 -7.95 4.58
N LEU A 114 -9.00 -7.97 3.35
CA LEU A 114 -10.42 -7.76 3.07
C LEU A 114 -11.29 -8.84 3.72
N MET A 115 -10.89 -10.11 3.62
CA MET A 115 -11.61 -11.22 4.25
C MET A 115 -11.61 -11.13 5.77
N VAL A 116 -10.46 -10.83 6.38
CA VAL A 116 -10.34 -10.63 7.83
C VAL A 116 -11.26 -9.49 8.28
N GLN A 117 -11.29 -8.39 7.53
CA GLN A 117 -12.12 -7.25 7.86
C GLN A 117 -13.63 -7.57 7.85
N VAL A 118 -14.08 -8.31 6.83
CA VAL A 118 -15.48 -8.76 6.73
C VAL A 118 -15.81 -9.73 7.86
N TYR A 119 -14.91 -10.66 8.17
CA TYR A 119 -15.09 -11.61 9.27
C TYR A 119 -15.21 -10.89 10.63
N SER A 120 -14.36 -9.89 10.87
CA SER A 120 -14.32 -9.15 12.13
C SER A 120 -15.61 -8.36 12.42
N LEU A 121 -16.41 -8.02 11.41
CA LEU A 121 -17.73 -7.40 11.62
C LEU A 121 -18.67 -8.29 12.45
N ALA A 122 -18.70 -9.58 12.13
CA ALA A 122 -19.56 -10.54 12.82
C ALA A 122 -18.93 -10.98 14.14
N TYR A 123 -17.61 -11.18 14.16
CA TYR A 123 -16.89 -11.66 15.33
C TYR A 123 -16.90 -10.66 16.49
N MET A 124 -16.68 -9.36 16.22
CA MET A 124 -16.62 -8.32 17.26
C MET A 124 -17.99 -7.75 17.64
N LYS A 125 -19.09 -8.37 17.19
CA LYS A 125 -20.44 -7.85 17.43
C LYS A 125 -20.77 -7.86 18.93
N GLY A 126 -20.98 -6.68 19.49
CA GLY A 126 -21.29 -6.50 20.92
C GLY A 126 -20.10 -6.11 21.80
N ASP A 127 -18.89 -6.04 21.23
CA ASP A 127 -17.72 -5.59 21.99
C ASP A 127 -17.76 -4.06 22.22
N PRO A 128 -17.56 -3.57 23.46
CA PRO A 128 -17.49 -2.14 23.75
C PRO A 128 -16.41 -1.40 22.94
N ARG A 129 -15.30 -2.07 22.59
CA ARG A 129 -14.12 -1.52 21.89
C ARG A 129 -14.13 -1.73 20.37
N PHE A 130 -15.27 -2.10 19.78
CA PHE A 130 -15.43 -2.33 18.34
C PHE A 130 -14.78 -1.26 17.44
N GLY A 131 -14.95 0.03 17.76
CA GLY A 131 -14.37 1.11 16.96
C GLY A 131 -12.86 1.23 17.04
N TRP A 132 -12.23 0.82 18.14
CA TRP A 132 -10.78 0.91 18.31
C TRP A 132 -10.06 -0.17 17.49
N TYR A 133 -10.64 -1.37 17.41
CA TYR A 133 -10.13 -2.47 16.60
C TYR A 133 -10.07 -2.12 15.11
N PHE A 134 -11.04 -1.38 14.59
CA PHE A 134 -11.06 -0.99 13.16
C PHE A 134 -10.26 0.28 12.85
N ALA A 135 -9.80 1.00 13.87
CA ALA A 135 -9.03 2.23 13.74
C ALA A 135 -7.51 1.99 13.72
N VAL A 136 -7.05 0.86 14.26
CA VAL A 136 -5.64 0.46 14.41
C VAL A 136 -5.37 -0.76 13.56
#